data_AF-A0A9D9GLK5-F1
#
_entry.id   AF-A0A9D9GLK5-F1
#
_cell.length_a   1.000
_cell.length_b   1.000
_cell.length_c   1.000
_cell.angle_alpha   90.00
_cell.angle_beta   90.00
_cell.angle_gamma   90.00
#
_symmetry.space_group_name_H-M   'P 1'
#
loop_
_entity.id
_entity.type
_entity.pdbx_description
1 polymer ?
#
loop_
_entity_poly.entity_id
_entity_poly.type
_entity_poly.pdbx_seq_one_letter_code
_entity_poly.pdbx_strand_id
1 'polypeptide(L)' 'MELALPKCHLNVKRESNGLYVLDGCRRKWVKLTPEEYVRQTMMEHVIQSTGINRALVANEQVVEINGMKKRCDAVVY' A
#
# COMPACT_ATOMS: atom_id res chain seq x y z
N MET A 1 0.60 21.03 8.97
CA MET A 1 1.05 19.77 9.60
C MET A 1 1.65 18.93 8.49
N GLU A 2 2.98 18.87 8.43
CA GLU A 2 3.71 18.07 7.46
C GLU A 2 3.82 16.65 8.04
N LEU A 3 3.29 15.64 7.36
CA LEU A 3 3.51 14.26 7.78
C LEU A 3 4.95 13.87 7.39
N ALA A 4 5.76 13.48 8.39
CA ALA A 4 7.11 12.96 8.18
C ALA A 4 7.06 11.54 7.57
N LEU A 5 6.71 11.45 6.29
CA LEU A 5 6.68 10.20 5.54
C LEU A 5 8.01 9.98 4.79
N PRO A 6 8.46 8.73 4.66
CA PRO A 6 9.60 8.40 3.82
C PRO A 6 9.38 8.90 2.39
N LYS A 7 10.42 9.47 1.78
CA LYS A 7 10.36 9.85 0.36
C LYS A 7 10.39 8.59 -0.50
N CYS A 8 9.25 8.24 -1.08
CA CYS A 8 9.13 7.13 -2.03
C CYS A 8 8.62 7.62 -3.39
N HIS A 9 9.05 6.96 -4.46
CA HIS A 9 8.51 7.20 -5.79
C HIS A 9 7.24 6.35 -5.96
N LEU A 10 6.08 7.01 -5.97
CA LEU A 10 4.81 6.37 -6.27
C LEU A 10 4.42 6.64 -7.73
N ASN A 11 3.96 5.59 -8.41
CA ASN A 11 3.40 5.73 -9.76
C ASN A 11 2.00 6.32 -9.67
N VAL A 12 1.90 7.63 -9.88
CA VAL A 12 0.65 8.39 -9.84
C VAL A 12 0.25 8.78 -11.26
N LYS A 13 -1.02 8.60 -11.60
CA LYS A 13 -1.63 9.10 -12.83
C LYS A 13 -2.81 10.01 -12.50
N ARG A 14 -3.09 10.94 -13.42
CA ARG A 14 -4.29 11.78 -13.35
C ARG A 14 -5.29 11.31 -14.40
N GLU A 15 -6.52 11.10 -13.95
CA GLU A 15 -7.67 10.81 -14.82
C GLU A 15 -8.74 11.89 -14.63
N SER A 16 -9.78 11.86 -15.47
CA SER A 16 -10.91 12.81 -15.40
C SER A 16 -11.55 12.88 -14.00
N ASN A 17 -11.57 11.75 -13.28
CA ASN A 17 -12.21 11.61 -11.97
C ASN A 17 -11.26 11.76 -10.77
N GLY A 18 -10.01 12.18 -11.00
CA GLY A 18 -9.05 12.49 -9.94
C GLY A 18 -7.67 11.87 -10.10
N LEU A 19 -6.92 11.82 -9.01
CA LEU A 19 -5.60 11.19 -8.95
C LEU A 19 -5.75 9.71 -8.59
N TYR A 20 -4.92 8.88 -9.21
CA TYR A 20 -4.84 7.45 -8.96
C TYR A 20 -3.38 7.04 -8.77
N VAL A 21 -3.15 6.07 -7.89
CA VAL A 21 -1.83 5.47 -7.66
C VAL A 21 -1.88 3.99 -8.01
N LEU A 22 -0.79 3.48 -8.57
CA LEU A 22 -0.64 2.05 -8.80
C LEU A 22 -0.29 1.37 -7.48
N ASP A 23 -1.18 0.51 -7.00
CA ASP A 23 -0.84 -0.42 -5.93
C ASP A 23 -0.02 -1.57 -6.51
N GLY A 24 1.28 -1.58 -6.21
CA GLY A 24 2.22 -2.59 -6.73
C GLY A 24 1.95 -4.01 -6.21
N CYS A 25 1.33 -4.17 -5.05
CA CYS A 25 1.01 -5.48 -4.47
C CYS A 25 -0.27 -6.05 -5.08
N ARG A 26 -1.30 -5.22 -5.26
CA ARG A 26 -2.59 -5.60 -5.86
C ARG A 26 -2.62 -5.48 -7.39
N ARG A 27 -1.56 -4.92 -8.00
CA ARG A 27 -1.42 -4.64 -9.44
C ARG A 27 -2.63 -3.89 -10.04
N LYS A 28 -3.18 -2.95 -9.30
CA LYS A 28 -4.37 -2.20 -9.68
C LYS A 28 -4.21 -0.71 -9.43
N TRP A 29 -4.87 0.11 -10.25
CA TRP A 29 -4.94 1.55 -10.01
C TRP A 29 -6.06 1.84 -9.01
N VAL A 30 -5.71 2.53 -7.92
CA VAL A 30 -6.65 2.94 -6.86
C VAL A 30 -6.68 4.44 -6.75
N LYS A 31 -7.82 5.00 -6.32
CA LYS A 31 -7.95 6.44 -6.12
C LYS A 31 -6.96 6.90 -5.05
N LEU A 32 -6.17 7.92 -5.37
CA LEU A 32 -5.18 8.48 -4.45
C LEU A 32 -5.89 9.38 -3.43
N THR A 33 -6.34 8.76 -2.34
CA THR A 33 -6.82 9.46 -1.15
C THR A 33 -5.64 9.74 -0.20
N PRO A 34 -5.78 10.63 0.79
CA PRO A 34 -4.74 10.84 1.80
C PRO A 34 -4.37 9.56 2.55
N GLU A 35 -5.35 8.70 2.85
CA GLU A 35 -5.12 7.39 3.48
C GLU A 35 -4.34 6.45 2.56
N GLU A 36 -4.71 6.38 1.28
CA GLU A 36 -4.02 5.53 0.31
C GLU A 36 -2.60 6.03 0.03
N TYR A 37 -2.38 7.35 0.05
CA TYR A 37 -1.05 7.92 -0.03
C TYR A 37 -0.15 7.46 1.11
N VAL A 38 -0.66 7.46 2.35
CA VAL A 38 0.08 6.96 3.53
C VAL A 38 0.35 5.45 3.37
N ARG A 39 -0.67 4.64 3.02
CA ARG A 39 -0.54 3.19 2.86
C ARG A 39 0.52 2.81 1.82
N GLN A 40 0.43 3.40 0.61
CA GLN A 40 1.38 3.12 -0.46
C GLN A 40 2.79 3.59 -0.08
N THR A 41 2.91 4.76 0.57
CA THR A 41 4.21 5.27 1.01
C THR A 41 4.88 4.37 2.05
N MET A 42 4.12 3.90 3.04
CA MET A 42 4.64 2.99 4.06
C MET A 42 5.02 1.63 3.47
N MET A 43 4.17 1.07 2.60
CA MET A 43 4.49 -0.20 1.93
C MET A 43 5.74 -0.11 1.10
N GLU A 44 5.88 0.98 0.36
CA GLU A 44 7.04 1.13 -0.50
C GLU A 44 8.34 1.32 0.28
N HIS A 45 8.26 2.01 1.41
CA HIS A 45 9.37 2.11 2.34
C HIS A 45 9.74 0.76 2.96
N VAL A 46 8.76 -0.06 3.36
CA VAL A 46 9.01 -1.40 3.93
C VAL A 46 9.65 -2.30 2.88
N ILE A 47 9.11 -2.35 1.67
CA ILE A 47 9.66 -3.17 0.57
C ILE A 47 11.11 -2.76 0.26
N GLN A 48 11.38 -1.45 0.17
CA GLN A 48 12.73 -0.95 -0.13
C GLN A 48 13.72 -1.18 1.01
N SER A 49 13.30 -1.03 2.27
CA SER A 49 14.19 -1.18 3.43
C SER A 49 14.47 -2.63 3.81
N THR A 50 13.52 -3.53 3.56
CA THR A 50 13.64 -4.96 3.90
C THR A 50 14.13 -5.81 2.73
N GLY A 51 14.05 -5.31 1.49
CA GLY A 51 14.39 -6.07 0.28
C GLY A 51 13.38 -7.18 -0.06
N ILE A 52 12.23 -7.21 0.61
CA ILE A 52 11.22 -8.25 0.42
C ILE A 52 10.57 -8.11 -0.95
N ASN A 53 10.40 -9.24 -1.64
CA ASN A 53 9.74 -9.26 -2.93
C ASN A 53 8.26 -8.87 -2.77
N ARG A 54 7.78 -7.92 -3.59
CA ARG A 54 6.37 -7.49 -3.64
C ARG A 54 5.38 -8.65 -3.81
N ALA A 55 5.79 -9.74 -4.45
CA ALA A 55 4.97 -10.94 -4.61
C ALA A 55 4.68 -11.66 -3.27
N LEU A 56 5.47 -11.40 -2.23
CA LEU A 56 5.31 -11.93 -0.86
C LEU A 56 4.53 -10.95 0.04
N VAL A 57 3.99 -9.86 -0.52
CA VAL A 57 3.23 -8.85 0.22
C VAL A 57 1.78 -8.86 -0.26
N ALA A 58 0.85 -9.07 0.66
CA ALA A 58 -0.59 -9.02 0.40
C ALA A 58 -1.24 -7.83 1.12
N ASN A 59 -1.78 -6.88 0.35
CA ASN A 59 -2.51 -5.73 0.88
C ASN A 59 -4.00 -6.05 1.05
N GLU A 60 -4.61 -5.54 2.13
CA GLU A 60 -6.01 -5.78 2.51
C GLU A 60 -6.38 -7.27 2.69
N GLN A 61 -5.42 -8.10 3.08
CA GLN A 61 -5.62 -9.52 3.27
C GLN A 61 -6.44 -9.78 4.55
N VAL A 62 -7.43 -10.68 4.44
CA VAL A 62 -8.11 -11.22 5.62
C VAL A 62 -7.24 -12.34 6.21
N VAL A 63 -6.91 -12.20 7.49
CA VAL A 63 -6.22 -13.21 8.28
C VAL A 63 -7.15 -13.71 9.38
N GLU A 64 -7.08 -15.00 9.68
CA GLU A 64 -7.81 -15.60 10.79
C GLU A 64 -6.87 -15.70 11.99
N ILE A 65 -7.24 -15.05 13.09
CA ILE A 65 -6.47 -15.07 14.34
C ILE A 65 -7.43 -15.49 15.45
N ASN A 66 -7.16 -16.64 16.06
CA ASN A 66 -8.00 -17.22 17.13
C ASN A 66 -9.49 -17.35 16.72
N GLY A 67 -9.76 -17.81 15.50
CA GLY A 67 -11.12 -17.97 14.97
C GLY A 67 -11.80 -16.65 14.55
N MET A 68 -11.13 -15.50 14.66
CA MET A 68 -11.65 -14.20 14.22
C MET A 68 -11.02 -13.77 12.91
N LYS A 69 -11.87 -13.38 11.94
CA LYS A 69 -11.43 -12.78 10.67
C LYS A 69 -11.08 -11.30 10.90
N LYS A 70 -9.81 -10.94 10.69
CA LYS A 70 -9.33 -9.56 10.74
C LYS A 70 -8.77 -9.17 9.38
N ARG A 71 -9.12 -7.97 8.90
CA ARG A 71 -8.50 -7.39 7.72
C ARG A 71 -7.24 -6.66 8.14
N CYS A 72 -6.10 -7.05 7.58
CA CYS A 72 -4.83 -6.36 7.76
C CYS A 72 -4.57 -5.47 6.55
N ASP A 73 -4.01 -4.27 6.78
CA ASP A 73 -3.60 -3.39 5.69
C ASP A 73 -2.52 -4.02 4.81
N ALA A 74 -1.58 -4.74 5.42
CA ALA A 74 -0.54 -5.51 4.73
C ALA A 74 -0.17 -6.77 5.52
N VAL A 75 0.13 -7.84 4.80
CA VAL A 75 0.68 -9.11 5.30
C VAL A 75 1.90 -9.46 4.49
N VAL A 76 2.99 -9.81 5.17
CA VAL A 76 4.24 -10.23 4.53
C VAL A 76 4.45 -11.72 4.85
N TYR A 77 4.70 -12.53 3.82
CA TYR A 77 4.92 -13.97 3.91
C TYR A 77 6.39 -14.35 4.01
#